data_AF-A0A078JWQ7-F1
#
_entry.id   AF-A0A078JWQ7-F1
#
_cell.length_a   1.000
_cell.length_b   1.000
_cell.length_c   1.000
_cell.angle_alpha   90.00
_cell.angle_beta   90.00
_cell.angle_gamma   90.00
#
_symmetry.space_group_name_H-M   'P 1'
#
loop_
_entity.id
_entity.type
_entity.pdbx_description
1 polymer ?
#
loop_
_entity_poly.entity_id
_entity_poly.type
_entity_poly.pdbx_seq_one_letter_code
_entity_poly.pdbx_strand_id
1 'polypeptide(L)'
;MTSTKPISLLVSITFFFSLLLSSSSAQSVVKASYWFPGSEYPVTDIDSSLFTHLFCAFADLNAQTNQVTIASASQQKFSTFTQTVQRRNPSVKTLLSIGGGAADKTAFASMASNPTSRKSFIDSSIRLARSNGFHGLDLDWEYPSSATEMSNFGTLLREWRSAVVAEASSSGRQRLLLAAAVFYSNNYYSVLYPVQAVADSLDWVNLMAYDFYGPGWSKVTGPPAALYDPSNAGTSLT
;
A
#
# COMPACT_ATOMS: atom_id res chain seq x y z
N MET A 1 82.92 -7.83 -13.07
CA MET A 1 82.22 -6.80 -12.28
C MET A 1 80.81 -6.66 -12.83
N THR A 2 79.85 -6.69 -11.92
CA THR A 2 78.42 -6.99 -12.08
C THR A 2 77.63 -5.92 -12.85
N SER A 3 76.83 -6.35 -13.82
CA SER A 3 75.86 -5.50 -14.53
C SER A 3 74.51 -5.54 -13.80
N THR A 4 74.10 -4.41 -13.24
CA THR A 4 72.79 -4.20 -12.59
C THR A 4 71.79 -3.68 -13.61
N LYS A 5 70.70 -4.43 -13.85
CA LYS A 5 69.51 -3.93 -14.56
C LYS A 5 68.50 -3.37 -13.55
N PRO A 6 67.82 -2.25 -13.83
CA PRO A 6 66.76 -1.75 -12.96
C PRO A 6 65.48 -2.56 -13.19
N ILE A 7 64.90 -3.08 -12.12
CA ILE A 7 63.56 -3.67 -12.13
C ILE A 7 62.58 -2.53 -11.86
N SER A 8 61.80 -2.14 -12.87
CA SER A 8 60.67 -1.22 -12.71
C SER A 8 59.50 -2.02 -12.13
N LEU A 9 59.11 -1.71 -10.90
CA LEU A 9 57.97 -2.32 -10.22
C LEU A 9 56.70 -1.53 -10.59
N LEU A 10 55.93 -2.05 -11.55
CA LEU A 10 54.62 -1.51 -11.89
C LEU A 10 53.62 -1.99 -10.83
N VAL A 11 53.27 -1.12 -9.87
CA VAL A 11 52.21 -1.40 -8.88
C VAL A 11 50.86 -1.14 -9.55
N SER A 12 50.19 -2.20 -9.99
CA SER A 12 48.81 -2.13 -10.49
C SER A 12 47.86 -2.12 -9.29
N ILE A 13 47.24 -0.97 -9.01
CA ILE A 13 46.19 -0.84 -7.99
C ILE A 13 44.87 -1.25 -8.64
N THR A 14 44.49 -2.52 -8.48
CA THR A 14 43.15 -2.99 -8.80
C THR A 14 42.19 -2.53 -7.71
N PHE A 15 41.43 -1.47 -7.98
CA PHE A 15 40.31 -1.04 -7.16
C PHE A 15 39.20 -2.09 -7.27
N PHE A 16 39.15 -3.02 -6.31
CA PHE A 16 38.08 -4.00 -6.20
C PHE A 16 36.83 -3.28 -5.70
N PHE A 17 36.00 -2.80 -6.63
CA PHE A 17 34.68 -2.28 -6.30
C PHE A 17 33.80 -3.48 -5.94
N SER A 18 33.80 -3.86 -4.66
CA SER A 18 32.88 -4.87 -4.14
C SER A 18 31.46 -4.33 -4.26
N LEU A 19 30.80 -4.68 -5.36
CA LEU A 19 29.36 -4.51 -5.52
C LEU A 19 28.71 -5.35 -4.42
N LEU A 20 28.32 -4.71 -3.32
CA LEU A 20 27.42 -5.30 -2.34
C LEU A 20 26.08 -5.49 -3.05
N LEU A 21 25.95 -6.60 -3.78
CA LEU A 21 24.67 -7.19 -4.12
C LEU A 21 24.07 -7.64 -2.78
N SER A 22 23.45 -6.71 -2.08
CA SER A 22 22.51 -7.04 -1.02
C SER A 22 21.37 -7.77 -1.71
N SER A 23 21.45 -9.10 -1.74
CA SER A 23 20.34 -9.97 -2.06
C SER A 23 19.23 -9.62 -1.09
N SER A 24 18.31 -8.74 -1.50
CA SER A 24 17.10 -8.48 -0.75
C SER A 24 16.36 -9.81 -0.75
N SER A 25 16.47 -10.58 0.34
CA SER A 25 15.54 -11.68 0.55
C SER A 25 14.14 -11.09 0.38
N ALA A 26 13.29 -11.76 -0.38
CA ALA A 26 11.89 -11.38 -0.44
C ALA A 26 11.38 -11.38 1.00
N GLN A 27 10.92 -10.22 1.48
CA GLN A 27 10.44 -10.08 2.84
C GLN A 27 9.10 -10.81 2.90
N SER A 28 9.09 -12.02 3.45
CA SER A 28 7.93 -12.93 3.44
C SER A 28 6.88 -12.60 4.49
N VAL A 29 7.09 -11.53 5.28
CA VAL A 29 6.24 -11.15 6.41
C VAL A 29 5.86 -9.68 6.30
N VAL A 30 4.59 -9.38 6.58
CA VAL A 30 4.07 -8.01 6.69
C VAL A 30 3.94 -7.65 8.16
N LYS A 31 4.91 -6.88 8.66
CA LYS A 31 4.79 -6.04 9.87
C LYS A 31 4.54 -4.61 9.41
N ALA A 32 3.39 -4.04 9.73
CA ALA A 32 3.01 -2.76 9.16
C ALA A 32 2.29 -1.82 10.12
N SER A 33 2.29 -0.54 9.74
CA SER A 33 1.51 0.52 10.38
C SER A 33 1.11 1.56 9.33
N TYR A 34 -0.01 2.23 9.60
CA TYR A 34 -0.43 3.41 8.87
C TYR A 34 0.16 4.67 9.53
N TRP A 35 0.50 5.65 8.71
CA TRP A 35 0.84 7.01 9.11
C TRP A 35 0.02 7.98 8.26
N PHE A 36 -0.48 9.06 8.88
CA PHE A 36 -1.18 10.12 8.17
C PHE A 36 -0.74 11.51 8.65
N PRO A 37 -0.70 12.54 7.78
CA PRO A 37 -0.22 13.88 8.12
C PRO A 37 -0.92 14.57 9.28
N GLY A 38 -2.21 14.25 9.50
CA GLY A 38 -3.05 14.82 10.54
C GLY A 38 -2.79 14.27 11.94
N SER A 39 -1.98 13.22 12.07
CA SER A 39 -1.58 12.65 13.38
C SER A 39 -0.64 13.55 14.18
N GLU A 40 -0.09 14.59 13.54
CA GLU A 40 1.00 15.44 14.05
C GLU A 40 2.30 14.67 14.39
N TYR A 41 2.38 13.37 14.11
CA TYR A 41 3.57 12.57 14.33
C TYR A 41 4.59 12.80 13.19
N PRO A 42 5.81 13.30 13.46
CA PRO A 42 6.79 13.55 12.42
C PRO A 42 7.24 12.28 11.70
N VAL A 43 7.34 12.30 10.38
CA VAL A 43 7.80 11.14 9.58
C VAL A 43 9.22 10.71 9.99
N THR A 44 10.07 11.67 10.38
CA THR A 44 11.44 11.43 10.86
C THR A 44 11.51 10.63 12.15
N ASP A 45 10.41 10.60 12.93
CA ASP A 45 10.34 9.98 14.24
C ASP A 45 9.76 8.56 14.15
N ILE A 46 9.35 8.12 12.96
CA ILE A 46 8.93 6.74 12.71
C ILE A 46 10.14 5.83 12.87
N ASP A 47 10.11 4.93 13.85
CA ASP A 47 11.07 3.84 13.95
C ASP A 47 10.74 2.75 12.93
N SER A 48 11.20 2.97 11.70
CA SER A 48 10.93 2.05 10.58
C SER A 48 11.63 0.69 10.72
N SER A 49 12.53 0.50 11.70
CA SER A 49 13.17 -0.80 11.96
C SER A 49 12.19 -1.85 12.49
N LEU A 50 11.09 -1.40 13.10
CA LEU A 50 10.01 -2.24 13.62
C LEU A 50 9.09 -2.78 12.52
N PHE A 51 9.17 -2.22 11.32
CA PHE A 51 8.23 -2.47 10.24
C PHE A 51 8.92 -3.01 8.99
N THR A 52 8.14 -3.78 8.23
CA THR A 52 8.49 -4.21 6.87
C THR A 52 7.80 -3.35 5.82
N HIS A 53 6.59 -2.87 6.14
CA HIS A 53 5.74 -2.09 5.25
C HIS A 53 5.16 -0.91 6.03
N LEU A 54 5.16 0.27 5.43
CA LEU A 54 4.53 1.46 6.02
C LEU A 54 3.54 2.05 5.02
N PHE A 55 2.33 2.33 5.48
CA PHE A 55 1.25 2.90 4.67
C PHE A 55 1.20 4.41 4.91
N CYS A 56 1.29 5.20 3.83
CA CYS A 56 1.16 6.65 3.86
C CYS A 56 -0.25 7.03 3.43
N ALA A 57 -1.04 7.54 4.38
CA ALA A 57 -2.47 7.74 4.26
C ALA A 57 -2.85 9.24 4.35
N PHE A 58 -3.76 9.77 3.55
CA PHE A 58 -4.37 9.21 2.36
C PHE A 58 -4.10 10.10 1.15
N ALA A 59 -4.03 9.48 -0.03
CA ALA A 59 -4.34 10.14 -1.29
C ALA A 59 -5.86 10.12 -1.52
N ASP A 60 -6.34 11.11 -2.26
CA ASP A 60 -7.75 11.38 -2.49
C ASP A 60 -8.19 10.93 -3.89
N LEU A 61 -9.48 10.64 -4.06
CA LEU A 61 -10.12 10.50 -5.36
C LEU A 61 -10.72 11.84 -5.79
N ASN A 62 -10.23 12.41 -6.90
CA ASN A 62 -10.87 13.56 -7.52
C ASN A 62 -12.11 13.13 -8.31
N ALA A 63 -13.30 13.43 -7.80
CA ALA A 63 -14.58 12.98 -8.36
C ALA A 63 -14.87 13.49 -9.79
N GLN A 64 -14.28 14.61 -10.21
CA GLN A 64 -14.50 15.17 -11.55
C GLN A 64 -13.66 14.45 -12.62
N THR A 65 -12.43 14.11 -12.28
CA THR A 65 -11.46 13.52 -13.21
C THR A 65 -11.31 12.01 -13.06
N ASN A 66 -11.82 11.44 -11.95
CA ASN A 66 -11.59 10.08 -11.51
C ASN A 66 -10.10 9.74 -11.33
N GLN A 67 -9.27 10.74 -11.04
CA GLN A 67 -7.85 10.53 -10.80
C GLN A 67 -7.54 10.52 -9.31
N VAL A 68 -6.55 9.72 -8.93
CA VAL A 68 -5.93 9.80 -7.61
C VAL A 68 -5.11 11.08 -7.54
N THR A 69 -5.22 11.81 -6.43
CA THR A 69 -4.53 13.07 -6.17
C THR A 69 -3.99 13.09 -4.74
N ILE A 70 -2.98 13.93 -4.48
CA ILE A 70 -2.52 14.22 -3.12
C ILE A 70 -2.81 15.69 -2.86
N ALA A 71 -3.53 16.00 -1.78
CA ALA A 71 -3.79 17.38 -1.39
C ALA A 71 -2.49 18.20 -1.28
N SER A 72 -2.51 19.45 -1.73
CA SER A 72 -1.32 20.31 -1.77
C SER A 72 -0.64 20.45 -0.39
N ALA A 73 -1.43 20.47 0.69
CA ALA A 73 -0.92 20.52 2.07
C ALA A 73 -0.11 19.27 2.48
N SER A 74 -0.35 18.12 1.84
CA SER A 74 0.30 16.84 2.13
C SER A 74 1.40 16.48 1.13
N GLN A 75 1.48 17.18 -0.01
CA GLN A 75 2.33 16.82 -1.14
C GLN A 75 3.82 16.68 -0.77
N GLN A 76 4.36 17.61 0.03
CA GLN A 76 5.76 17.55 0.47
C GLN A 76 6.03 16.36 1.41
N LYS A 77 5.11 16.07 2.32
CA LYS A 77 5.25 14.95 3.25
C LYS A 77 5.19 13.62 2.50
N PHE A 78 4.31 13.50 1.50
CA PHE A 78 4.14 12.28 0.71
C PHE A 78 5.34 12.03 -0.21
N SER A 79 5.83 13.06 -0.91
CA SER A 79 6.95 12.92 -1.85
C SER A 79 8.27 12.56 -1.14
N THR A 80 8.39 12.91 0.13
CA THR A 80 9.58 12.63 0.95
C THR A 80 9.39 11.44 1.92
N PHE A 81 8.20 10.83 1.96
CA PHE A 81 7.87 9.79 2.94
C PHE A 81 8.83 8.60 2.85
N THR A 82 8.91 7.97 1.68
CA THR A 82 9.72 6.76 1.47
C THR A 82 11.19 6.98 1.79
N GLN A 83 11.79 8.04 1.22
CA GLN A 83 13.20 8.34 1.46
C GLN A 83 13.50 8.64 2.94
N THR A 84 12.53 9.18 3.68
CA THR A 84 12.71 9.53 5.10
C THR A 84 12.69 8.28 5.97
N VAL A 85 11.69 7.40 5.80
CA VAL A 85 11.59 6.17 6.58
C VAL A 85 12.71 5.17 6.24
N GLN A 86 13.20 5.19 5.00
CA GLN A 86 14.33 4.35 4.59
C GLN A 86 15.68 4.75 5.20
N ARG A 87 15.81 5.96 5.78
CA ARG A 87 17.04 6.35 6.50
C ARG A 87 17.30 5.46 7.72
N ARG A 88 16.24 5.00 8.40
CA ARG A 88 16.35 4.12 9.57
C ARG A 88 16.24 2.64 9.20
N ASN A 89 15.52 2.30 8.13
CA ASN A 89 15.41 0.93 7.63
C ASN A 89 15.42 0.92 6.09
N PRO A 90 16.59 0.73 5.44
CA PRO A 90 16.69 0.73 3.98
C PRO A 90 15.86 -0.36 3.29
N SER A 91 15.46 -1.41 4.00
CA SER A 91 14.66 -2.51 3.46
C SER A 91 13.15 -2.26 3.53
N VAL A 92 12.68 -1.27 4.31
CA VAL A 92 11.25 -1.00 4.47
C VAL A 92 10.62 -0.63 3.13
N LYS A 93 9.43 -1.21 2.87
CA LYS A 93 8.59 -0.89 1.72
C LYS A 93 7.49 0.06 2.13
N THR A 94 7.00 0.84 1.18
CA THR A 94 6.00 1.89 1.44
C THR A 94 4.85 1.77 0.46
N LEU A 95 3.63 1.92 0.94
CA LEU A 95 2.42 1.91 0.13
C LEU A 95 1.71 3.25 0.26
N LEU A 96 1.18 3.76 -0.85
CA LEU A 96 0.30 4.92 -0.86
C LEU A 96 -1.14 4.44 -0.66
N SER A 97 -1.75 4.81 0.46
CA SER A 97 -3.15 4.47 0.76
C SER A 97 -4.08 5.51 0.14
N ILE A 98 -5.18 5.06 -0.48
CA ILE A 98 -6.12 5.88 -1.24
C ILE A 98 -7.51 5.72 -0.64
N GLY A 99 -8.15 6.83 -0.25
CA GLY A 99 -9.48 6.84 0.36
C GLY A 99 -9.45 7.09 1.86
N GLY A 100 -9.85 6.08 2.65
CA GLY A 100 -10.03 6.13 4.09
C GLY A 100 -11.47 6.46 4.51
N GLY A 101 -11.81 6.22 5.78
CA GLY A 101 -13.17 6.36 6.31
C GLY A 101 -13.88 7.72 6.15
N ALA A 102 -13.15 8.80 5.83
CA ALA A 102 -13.72 10.12 5.56
C ALA A 102 -13.99 10.39 4.06
N ALA A 103 -13.62 9.46 3.16
CA ALA A 103 -13.72 9.66 1.73
C ALA A 103 -15.16 9.58 1.19
N ASP A 104 -15.40 10.22 0.04
CA ASP A 104 -16.69 10.16 -0.66
C ASP A 104 -16.90 8.79 -1.32
N LYS A 105 -17.62 7.91 -0.63
CA LYS A 105 -18.00 6.57 -1.11
C LYS A 105 -18.74 6.59 -2.45
N THR A 106 -19.53 7.63 -2.72
CA THR A 106 -20.31 7.73 -3.95
C THR A 106 -19.41 8.05 -5.15
N ALA A 107 -18.35 8.83 -4.93
CA ALA A 107 -17.32 9.06 -5.93
C ALA A 107 -16.57 7.76 -6.28
N PHE A 108 -16.23 6.93 -5.30
CA PHE A 108 -15.62 5.61 -5.55
C PHE A 108 -16.56 4.68 -6.31
N ALA A 109 -17.85 4.63 -5.93
CA ALA A 109 -18.86 3.86 -6.65
C ALA A 109 -18.99 4.30 -8.12
N SER A 110 -19.02 5.63 -8.35
CA SER A 110 -19.07 6.21 -9.70
C SER A 110 -17.82 5.85 -10.51
N MET A 111 -16.63 6.04 -9.92
CA MET A 111 -15.36 5.70 -10.56
C MET A 111 -15.28 4.21 -10.94
N ALA A 112 -15.70 3.32 -10.04
CA ALA A 112 -15.65 1.88 -10.28
C ALA A 112 -16.66 1.41 -11.34
N SER A 113 -17.74 2.16 -11.57
CA SER A 113 -18.85 1.74 -12.46
C SER A 113 -18.53 1.77 -13.95
N ASN A 114 -17.50 2.49 -14.39
CA ASN A 114 -17.21 2.69 -15.81
C ASN A 114 -15.73 2.38 -16.13
N PRO A 115 -15.42 1.67 -17.24
CA PRO A 115 -14.05 1.30 -17.59
C PRO A 115 -13.13 2.52 -17.83
N THR A 116 -13.65 3.61 -18.38
CA THR A 116 -12.88 4.84 -18.63
C THR A 116 -12.48 5.51 -17.31
N SER A 117 -13.41 5.61 -16.35
CA SER A 117 -13.10 6.19 -15.03
C SER A 117 -12.17 5.29 -14.22
N ARG A 118 -12.37 3.96 -14.25
CA ARG A 118 -11.43 2.99 -13.66
C ARG A 118 -10.03 3.14 -14.24
N LYS A 119 -9.91 3.27 -15.56
CA LYS A 119 -8.63 3.51 -16.22
C LYS A 119 -7.97 4.80 -15.76
N SER A 120 -8.71 5.91 -15.64
CA SER A 120 -8.20 7.17 -15.11
C SER A 120 -7.66 7.01 -13.68
N PHE A 121 -8.39 6.29 -12.83
CA PHE A 121 -7.97 6.00 -11.45
C PHE A 121 -6.70 5.15 -11.42
N ILE A 122 -6.71 4.03 -12.14
CA ILE A 122 -5.59 3.08 -12.23
C ILE A 122 -4.34 3.79 -12.73
N ASP A 123 -4.41 4.46 -13.87
CA ASP A 123 -3.23 5.07 -14.49
C ASP A 123 -2.67 6.22 -13.63
N SER A 124 -3.53 7.02 -13.00
CA SER A 124 -3.10 8.10 -12.09
C SER A 124 -2.50 7.58 -10.79
N SER A 125 -3.06 6.52 -10.20
CA SER A 125 -2.54 5.88 -8.99
C SER A 125 -1.12 5.33 -9.21
N ILE A 126 -0.89 4.64 -10.32
CA ILE A 126 0.42 4.10 -10.70
C ILE A 126 1.43 5.24 -10.89
N ARG A 127 1.04 6.28 -11.66
CA ARG A 127 1.90 7.46 -11.86
C ARG A 127 2.28 8.12 -10.53
N LEU A 128 1.33 8.34 -9.63
CA LEU A 128 1.59 8.95 -8.32
C LEU A 128 2.47 8.10 -7.42
N ALA A 129 2.24 6.78 -7.37
CA ALA A 129 3.09 5.88 -6.61
C ALA A 129 4.53 5.96 -7.12
N ARG A 130 4.74 5.89 -8.44
CA ARG A 130 6.08 5.97 -9.03
C ARG A 130 6.75 7.32 -8.82
N SER A 131 6.03 8.44 -9.01
CA SER A 131 6.60 9.78 -8.90
C SER A 131 6.94 10.18 -7.46
N ASN A 132 6.27 9.59 -6.47
CA ASN A 132 6.54 9.81 -5.05
C ASN A 132 7.37 8.67 -4.41
N GLY A 133 7.89 7.75 -5.21
CA GLY A 133 8.80 6.69 -4.74
C GLY A 133 8.14 5.63 -3.85
N PHE A 134 6.84 5.37 -4.00
CA PHE A 134 6.17 4.27 -3.30
C PHE A 134 6.42 2.92 -3.98
N HIS A 135 6.38 1.86 -3.18
CA HIS A 135 6.55 0.47 -3.59
C HIS A 135 5.22 -0.24 -3.87
N GLY A 136 4.11 0.36 -3.48
CA GLY A 136 2.79 -0.18 -3.73
C GLY A 136 1.68 0.83 -3.51
N LEU A 137 0.46 0.34 -3.71
CA LEU A 137 -0.79 1.07 -3.58
C LEU A 137 -1.72 0.27 -2.68
N ASP A 138 -2.47 0.97 -1.86
CA ASP A 138 -3.42 0.40 -0.91
C ASP A 138 -4.78 1.09 -1.09
N LEU A 139 -5.80 0.32 -1.44
CA LEU A 139 -7.15 0.86 -1.64
C LEU A 139 -7.95 0.73 -0.35
N ASP A 140 -8.36 1.86 0.20
CA ASP A 140 -9.17 1.95 1.41
C ASP A 140 -10.53 2.58 1.09
N TRP A 141 -11.35 1.84 0.32
CA TRP A 141 -12.73 2.22 0.05
C TRP A 141 -13.63 1.59 1.12
N GLU A 142 -14.07 2.42 2.07
CA GLU A 142 -14.89 2.01 3.22
C GLU A 142 -16.34 2.49 3.08
N TYR A 143 -17.28 1.73 2.52
CA TYR A 143 -17.18 0.41 1.92
C TYR A 143 -18.03 0.38 0.64
N PRO A 144 -17.75 -0.50 -0.34
CA PRO A 144 -18.73 -0.83 -1.37
C PRO A 144 -20.02 -1.33 -0.71
N SER A 145 -21.14 -0.69 -0.99
CA SER A 145 -22.38 -0.82 -0.22
C SER A 145 -23.48 -1.63 -0.89
N SER A 146 -23.23 -2.11 -2.11
CA SER A 146 -24.18 -2.89 -2.90
C SER A 146 -23.50 -4.02 -3.67
N ALA A 147 -24.26 -5.03 -4.09
CA ALA A 147 -23.74 -6.11 -4.93
C ALA A 147 -23.14 -5.59 -6.26
N THR A 148 -23.73 -4.52 -6.82
CA THR A 148 -23.22 -3.82 -8.00
C THR A 148 -21.86 -3.18 -7.71
N GLU A 149 -21.73 -2.45 -6.60
CA GLU A 149 -20.45 -1.86 -6.20
C GLU A 149 -19.38 -2.91 -5.92
N MET A 150 -19.73 -4.04 -5.29
CA MET A 150 -18.80 -5.16 -5.09
C MET A 150 -18.35 -5.82 -6.41
N SER A 151 -19.27 -6.00 -7.36
CA SER A 151 -18.92 -6.50 -8.70
C SER A 151 -17.95 -5.55 -9.43
N ASN A 152 -18.24 -4.24 -9.34
CA ASN A 152 -17.39 -3.19 -9.92
C ASN A 152 -16.03 -3.10 -9.21
N PHE A 153 -15.99 -3.25 -7.89
CA PHE A 153 -14.75 -3.35 -7.10
C PHE A 153 -13.90 -4.52 -7.57
N GLY A 154 -14.49 -5.72 -7.74
CA GLY A 154 -13.78 -6.88 -8.28
C GLY A 154 -13.26 -6.66 -9.70
N THR A 155 -13.98 -5.92 -10.54
CA THR A 155 -13.53 -5.54 -11.89
C THR A 155 -12.36 -4.56 -11.83
N LEU A 156 -12.46 -3.52 -10.99
CA LEU A 156 -11.39 -2.57 -10.73
C LEU A 156 -10.10 -3.26 -10.31
N LEU A 157 -10.16 -4.20 -9.35
CA LEU A 157 -8.98 -4.91 -8.87
C LEU A 157 -8.27 -5.70 -9.98
N ARG A 158 -9.02 -6.40 -10.83
CA ARG A 158 -8.44 -7.17 -11.95
C ARG A 158 -7.77 -6.28 -12.99
N GLU A 159 -8.42 -5.17 -13.34
CA GLU A 159 -7.85 -4.19 -14.27
C GLU A 159 -6.60 -3.53 -13.66
N TRP A 160 -6.63 -3.22 -12.36
CA TRP A 160 -5.51 -2.61 -11.65
C TRP A 160 -4.31 -3.57 -11.57
N ARG A 161 -4.54 -4.85 -11.24
CA ARG A 161 -3.52 -5.92 -11.29
C ARG A 161 -2.90 -6.02 -12.67
N SER A 162 -3.71 -6.04 -13.72
CA SER A 162 -3.24 -6.11 -15.11
C SER A 162 -2.36 -4.91 -15.46
N ALA A 163 -2.77 -3.71 -15.06
CA ALA A 163 -2.02 -2.48 -15.32
C ALA A 163 -0.67 -2.44 -14.59
N VAL A 164 -0.58 -2.85 -13.31
CA VAL A 164 0.71 -2.88 -12.59
C VAL A 164 1.66 -3.95 -13.15
N VAL A 165 1.13 -5.07 -13.66
CA VAL A 165 1.95 -6.09 -14.35
C VAL A 165 2.49 -5.54 -15.68
N ALA A 166 1.65 -4.85 -16.45
CA ALA A 166 2.05 -4.23 -17.70
C ALA A 166 3.08 -3.12 -17.50
N GLU A 167 2.91 -2.26 -16.49
CA GLU A 167 3.86 -1.20 -16.16
C GLU A 167 5.20 -1.75 -15.66
N ALA A 168 5.20 -2.82 -14.87
CA ALA A 168 6.44 -3.49 -14.44
C ALA A 168 7.21 -4.03 -15.64
N SER A 169 6.50 -4.71 -16.55
CA SER A 169 7.09 -5.30 -17.75
C SER A 169 7.66 -4.23 -18.69
N SER A 170 6.95 -3.11 -18.87
CA SER A 170 7.39 -2.04 -19.79
C SER A 170 8.50 -1.16 -19.23
N SER A 171 8.55 -0.97 -17.92
CA SER A 171 9.57 -0.12 -17.26
C SER A 171 10.82 -0.88 -16.82
N GLY A 172 10.77 -2.22 -16.77
CA GLY A 172 11.83 -3.04 -16.18
C GLY A 172 11.95 -2.90 -14.66
N ARG A 173 10.99 -2.23 -14.00
CA ARG A 173 10.96 -2.04 -12.54
C ARG A 173 10.18 -3.17 -11.88
N GLN A 174 10.47 -3.42 -10.60
CA GLN A 174 9.66 -4.33 -9.80
C GLN A 174 8.20 -3.85 -9.75
N ARG A 175 7.27 -4.80 -9.92
CA ARG A 175 5.82 -4.57 -9.87
C ARG A 175 5.42 -3.89 -8.55
N LEU A 176 4.55 -2.89 -8.64
CA LEU A 176 3.93 -2.29 -7.45
C LEU A 176 3.13 -3.35 -6.69
N LEU A 177 3.25 -3.37 -5.37
CA LEU A 177 2.37 -4.14 -4.49
C LEU A 177 0.97 -3.53 -4.55
N LEU A 178 -0.06 -4.37 -4.51
CA LEU A 178 -1.45 -3.94 -4.37
C LEU A 178 -2.03 -4.55 -3.09
N ALA A 179 -2.53 -3.70 -2.21
CA ALA A 179 -3.27 -4.09 -1.01
C ALA A 179 -4.64 -3.40 -1.01
N ALA A 180 -5.51 -3.83 -0.10
CA ALA A 180 -6.72 -3.09 0.23
C ALA A 180 -7.04 -3.26 1.71
N ALA A 181 -7.45 -2.18 2.36
CA ALA A 181 -8.12 -2.25 3.65
C ALA A 181 -9.57 -2.70 3.43
N VAL A 182 -10.00 -3.73 4.16
CA VAL A 182 -11.30 -4.36 3.97
C VAL A 182 -11.98 -4.62 5.32
N PHE A 183 -13.30 -4.79 5.27
CA PHE A 183 -14.08 -5.18 6.43
C PHE A 183 -13.54 -6.46 7.08
N TYR A 184 -13.72 -6.61 8.39
CA TYR A 184 -13.20 -7.76 9.13
C TYR A 184 -13.74 -9.11 8.64
N SER A 185 -14.90 -9.10 7.97
CA SER A 185 -15.54 -10.26 7.34
C SER A 185 -15.73 -10.03 5.84
N ASN A 186 -15.74 -11.12 5.06
CA ASN A 186 -16.12 -11.05 3.65
C ASN A 186 -17.61 -10.67 3.44
N ASN A 187 -18.42 -10.73 4.50
CA ASN A 187 -19.83 -10.37 4.49
C ASN A 187 -20.04 -9.02 5.20
N TYR A 188 -20.17 -7.96 4.39
CA TYR A 188 -20.50 -6.61 4.86
C TYR A 188 -22.02 -6.43 4.85
N TYR A 189 -22.69 -6.75 5.95
CA TYR A 189 -24.14 -6.61 6.13
C TYR A 189 -25.00 -7.22 5.00
N SER A 190 -24.72 -8.48 4.64
CA SER A 190 -25.33 -9.23 3.53
C SER A 190 -24.85 -8.84 2.12
N VAL A 191 -23.86 -7.95 2.02
CA VAL A 191 -23.15 -7.65 0.77
C VAL A 191 -21.79 -8.36 0.80
N LEU A 192 -21.60 -9.32 -0.10
CA LEU A 192 -20.39 -10.14 -0.13
C LEU A 192 -19.28 -9.48 -0.95
N TYR A 193 -18.07 -9.44 -0.40
CA TYR A 193 -16.87 -9.07 -1.14
C TYR A 193 -16.62 -10.06 -2.30
N PRO A 194 -16.05 -9.60 -3.44
CA PRO A 194 -15.66 -10.48 -4.54
C PRO A 194 -14.36 -11.22 -4.21
N VAL A 195 -14.42 -12.15 -3.25
CA VAL A 195 -13.24 -12.82 -2.65
C VAL A 195 -12.29 -13.41 -3.69
N GLN A 196 -12.80 -14.01 -4.77
CA GLN A 196 -11.95 -14.54 -5.83
C GLN A 196 -11.16 -13.44 -6.55
N ALA A 197 -11.82 -12.32 -6.88
CA ALA A 197 -11.13 -11.19 -7.52
C ALA A 197 -10.07 -10.58 -6.58
N VAL A 198 -10.37 -10.51 -5.28
CA VAL A 198 -9.43 -10.08 -4.24
C VAL A 198 -8.20 -11.00 -4.20
N ALA A 199 -8.41 -12.32 -4.09
CA ALA A 199 -7.33 -13.31 -4.00
C ALA A 199 -6.43 -13.33 -5.25
N ASP A 200 -7.02 -13.17 -6.44
CA ASP A 200 -6.27 -13.19 -7.70
C ASP A 200 -5.55 -11.86 -7.99
N SER A 201 -6.03 -10.75 -7.43
CA SER A 201 -5.61 -9.41 -7.82
C SER A 201 -4.79 -8.66 -6.79
N LEU A 202 -4.88 -8.97 -5.49
CA LEU A 202 -4.13 -8.28 -4.44
C LEU A 202 -2.99 -9.14 -3.92
N ASP A 203 -1.91 -8.50 -3.47
CA ASP A 203 -0.80 -9.16 -2.80
C ASP A 203 -1.22 -9.60 -1.37
N TRP A 204 -2.07 -8.80 -0.70
CA TRP A 204 -2.80 -9.16 0.52
C TRP A 204 -3.96 -8.19 0.76
N VAL A 205 -4.73 -8.42 1.83
CA VAL A 205 -5.71 -7.46 2.37
C VAL A 205 -5.37 -7.10 3.81
N ASN A 206 -5.64 -5.87 4.21
CA ASN A 206 -5.55 -5.40 5.59
C ASN A 206 -6.94 -5.53 6.23
N LEU A 207 -7.15 -6.57 7.05
CA LEU A 207 -8.43 -6.79 7.74
C LEU A 207 -8.61 -5.76 8.86
N MET A 208 -9.65 -4.94 8.77
CA MET A 208 -9.98 -3.96 9.79
C MET A 208 -10.78 -4.60 10.94
N ALA A 209 -10.09 -5.46 11.70
CA ALA A 209 -10.65 -6.19 12.85
C ALA A 209 -10.68 -5.32 14.13
N TYR A 210 -11.31 -4.14 14.03
CA TYR A 210 -11.49 -3.16 15.08
C TYR A 210 -12.78 -2.36 14.84
N ASP A 211 -13.04 -1.34 15.67
CA ASP A 211 -14.26 -0.52 15.66
C ASP A 211 -15.58 -1.30 15.82
N PHE A 212 -15.52 -2.50 16.42
CA PHE A 212 -16.71 -3.31 16.72
C PHE A 212 -17.67 -2.60 17.67
N TYR A 213 -17.12 -1.83 18.62
CA TYR A 213 -17.88 -1.06 19.59
C TYR A 213 -17.28 0.35 19.71
N GLY A 214 -18.14 1.36 19.65
CA GLY A 214 -17.77 2.76 19.86
C GLY A 214 -18.97 3.59 20.32
N PRO A 215 -18.76 4.72 21.02
CA PRO A 215 -19.84 5.52 21.60
C PRO A 215 -20.79 6.12 20.55
N GLY A 216 -20.37 6.23 19.28
CA GLY A 216 -21.20 6.73 18.19
C GLY A 216 -22.25 5.74 17.66
N TRP A 217 -22.05 4.43 17.86
CA TRP A 217 -22.93 3.38 17.31
C TRP A 217 -23.31 2.27 18.31
N SER A 218 -22.74 2.29 19.53
CA SER A 218 -23.12 1.38 20.62
C SER A 218 -23.64 2.14 21.83
N LYS A 219 -24.77 1.68 22.39
CA LYS A 219 -25.35 2.19 23.65
C LYS A 219 -24.76 1.53 24.90
N VAL A 220 -23.98 0.48 24.73
CA VAL A 220 -23.37 -0.31 25.82
C VAL A 220 -21.85 -0.38 25.65
N THR A 221 -21.13 -0.56 26.75
CA THR A 221 -19.69 -0.83 26.69
C THR A 221 -19.44 -2.19 26.03
N GLY A 222 -18.43 -2.26 25.16
CA GLY A 222 -17.99 -3.52 24.55
C GLY A 222 -16.53 -3.42 24.10
N PRO A 223 -15.85 -4.56 23.87
CA PRO A 223 -14.46 -4.59 23.45
C PRO A 223 -14.31 -4.15 21.98
N PRO A 224 -13.65 -3.01 21.68
CA PRO A 224 -13.65 -2.43 20.33
C PRO A 224 -12.93 -3.26 19.25
N ALA A 225 -12.05 -4.18 19.65
CA ALA A 225 -11.24 -5.01 18.76
C ALA A 225 -11.02 -6.41 19.35
N ALA A 226 -12.09 -7.05 19.83
CA ALA A 226 -12.01 -8.38 20.43
C ALA A 226 -11.57 -9.43 19.40
N LEU A 227 -10.53 -10.21 19.73
CA LEU A 227 -10.14 -11.36 18.92
C LEU A 227 -11.17 -12.50 18.99
N TYR A 228 -11.87 -12.62 20.13
CA TYR A 228 -12.87 -13.65 20.36
C TYR A 228 -14.13 -13.04 20.94
N ASP A 229 -15.27 -13.54 20.49
CA ASP A 229 -16.57 -13.30 21.09
C ASP A 229 -17.15 -14.63 21.59
N PRO A 230 -17.07 -14.91 22.91
CA PRO A 230 -17.52 -16.19 23.47
C PRO A 230 -19.03 -16.39 23.39
N SER A 231 -19.81 -15.33 23.14
CA SER A 231 -21.27 -15.44 22.93
C SER A 231 -21.63 -16.01 21.56
N ASN A 232 -20.70 -15.93 20.60
CA ASN A 232 -20.81 -16.42 19.23
C ASN A 232 -20.03 -17.74 19.02
N ALA A 233 -20.05 -18.64 20.01
CA ALA A 233 -19.29 -19.92 20.05
C ALA A 233 -19.68 -20.98 18.98
N GLY A 234 -20.27 -20.58 17.84
CA GLY A 234 -20.53 -21.41 16.67
C GLY A 234 -19.95 -20.88 15.36
N THR A 235 -19.44 -19.64 15.32
CA THR A 235 -18.80 -19.06 14.13
C THR A 235 -17.63 -18.21 14.57
N SER A 236 -16.42 -18.67 14.27
CA SER A 236 -15.24 -17.81 14.31
C SER A 236 -15.54 -16.53 13.54
N LEU A 237 -15.16 -15.36 14.05
CA LEU A 237 -15.30 -14.07 13.36
C LEU A 237 -14.32 -13.93 12.17
N THR A 238 -13.85 -15.06 11.63
CA THR A 238 -12.87 -15.22 10.56
C THR A 238 -13.44 -16.09 9.44
#